data_AF-A0A1S9DAW7-F1
#
_entry.id   AF-A0A1S9DAW7-F1
#
_cell.length_a   1.000
_cell.length_b   1.000
_cell.length_c   1.000
_cell.angle_alpha   90.00
_cell.angle_beta   90.00
_cell.angle_gamma   90.00
#
_symmetry.space_group_name_H-M   'P 1'
#
loop_
_entity.id
_entity.type
_entity.pdbx_description
1 polymer ?
#
loop_
_entity_poly.entity_id
_entity_poly.type
_entity_poly.pdbx_seq_one_letter_code
_entity_poly.pdbx_strand_id
1 'polypeptide(L)'
;MIRRAITKLFSILSTWDLVDDGLSLELSAQSPSDSEHWFKTSYLGADGENRNDGTGVYGKKAACTIHDPKHEWVDGRQVAVPDGYAMLRLFEKIDLRFKEELPEVHAVTKLVLRRQCHRRFVPRALWALLDKLPRLKHIVYEPWRVLDRTVQELQYDTDYKGMIETHLPKGVKKISLFEDYNEGYVTLVRRTTCLQPDLVRIAQPAVGAALAYRSLDGEELYVSFMVDAQHFFEARQPPWTWTSLQTLVLTSPLLAPATNHRKISGLLQDAGEAALRMPRLQTMALWNGGKRDACGFMFRKGRNNPTITLRSTWDINLQHKTIKVWRRVASLNGLRIEMRMLRGDIINSHGDAIYHLGLNHGVIDPVSLWQIRKEGIGRGLP
;
A
#
# COMPACT_ATOMS: atom_id res chain seq x y z
N MET A 1 17.95 6.56 19.62
CA MET A 1 18.66 7.16 18.48
C MET A 1 17.67 7.86 17.53
N ILE A 2 16.72 7.14 16.92
CA ILE A 2 15.75 7.65 15.93
C ILE A 2 15.03 8.93 16.38
N ARG A 3 14.47 8.95 17.61
CA ARG A 3 13.80 10.14 18.17
C ARG A 3 14.66 11.40 18.11
N ARG A 4 15.93 11.32 18.53
CA ARG A 4 16.86 12.46 18.49
C ARG A 4 17.17 12.91 17.06
N ALA A 5 17.28 11.96 16.13
CA ALA A 5 17.50 12.26 14.72
C ALA A 5 16.31 13.03 14.13
N ILE A 6 15.08 12.57 14.41
CA ILE A 6 13.86 13.26 13.97
C ILE A 6 13.72 14.64 14.61
N THR A 7 13.95 14.77 15.92
CA THR A 7 13.93 16.08 16.60
C THR A 7 14.92 17.05 15.97
N LYS A 8 16.16 16.60 15.72
CA LYS A 8 17.18 17.43 15.07
C LYS A 8 16.77 17.81 13.64
N LEU A 9 16.24 16.85 12.88
CA LEU A 9 15.77 17.07 11.52
C LEU A 9 14.66 18.12 11.48
N PHE A 10 13.62 17.96 12.29
CA PHE A 10 12.50 18.91 12.36
C PHE A 10 12.97 20.30 12.80
N SER A 11 13.91 20.39 13.75
CA SER A 11 14.51 21.66 14.17
C SER A 11 15.28 22.37 13.05
N ILE A 12 15.91 21.60 12.16
CA ILE A 12 16.59 22.17 10.98
C ILE A 12 15.54 22.60 9.94
N LEU A 13 14.61 21.72 9.60
CA LEU A 13 13.61 21.99 8.57
C LEU A 13 12.63 23.11 8.96
N SER A 14 12.40 23.35 10.25
CA SER A 14 11.56 24.46 10.73
C SER A 14 12.19 25.83 10.46
N THR A 15 13.50 25.89 10.20
CA THR A 15 14.21 27.13 9.82
C THR A 15 14.22 27.38 8.32
N TRP A 16 13.73 26.44 7.52
CA TRP A 16 13.77 26.56 6.06
C TRP A 16 12.62 27.44 5.58
N ASP A 17 12.96 28.35 4.68
CA ASP A 17 11.97 29.19 4.01
C ASP A 17 11.02 28.36 3.13
N LEU A 18 9.88 28.97 2.85
CA LEU A 18 8.87 28.38 1.99
C LEU A 18 9.40 28.35 0.55
N VAL A 19 9.72 27.16 0.06
CA VAL A 19 10.05 26.91 -1.35
C VAL A 19 8.75 26.74 -2.16
N ASP A 20 8.67 27.30 -3.37
CA ASP A 20 7.43 27.33 -4.17
C ASP A 20 6.80 25.94 -4.39
N ASP A 21 7.61 24.95 -4.79
CA ASP A 21 7.15 23.57 -5.01
C ASP A 21 7.04 22.74 -3.71
N GLY A 22 7.54 23.28 -2.60
CA GLY A 22 7.66 22.62 -1.30
C GLY A 22 8.64 21.45 -1.27
N LEU A 23 8.94 20.97 -0.07
CA LEU A 23 9.89 19.90 0.19
C LEU A 23 9.19 18.53 0.27
N SER A 24 9.78 17.53 -0.38
CA SER A 24 9.46 16.13 -0.16
C SER A 24 10.37 15.55 0.92
N LEU A 25 9.79 15.16 2.06
CA LEU A 25 10.49 14.48 3.13
C LEU A 25 10.28 12.96 3.00
N GLU A 26 11.35 12.23 2.75
CA GLU A 26 11.36 10.77 2.78
C GLU A 26 12.04 10.26 4.06
N LEU A 27 11.38 9.34 4.77
CA LEU A 27 11.91 8.71 5.98
C LEU A 27 12.07 7.21 5.78
N SER A 28 13.25 6.70 6.15
CA SER A 28 13.56 5.28 6.22
C SER A 28 14.34 4.98 7.49
N ALA A 29 14.24 3.74 7.97
CA ALA A 29 15.01 3.25 9.11
C ALA A 29 15.37 1.79 8.90
N GLN A 30 16.64 1.48 9.12
CA GLN A 30 17.22 0.14 8.92
C GLN A 30 18.26 -0.14 10.01
N SER A 31 18.45 -1.42 10.34
CA SER A 31 19.60 -1.85 11.14
C SER A 31 20.68 -2.38 10.21
N PRO A 32 21.97 -1.98 10.37
CA PRO A 32 23.07 -2.59 9.63
C PRO A 32 23.08 -4.13 9.74
N SER A 33 22.69 -4.65 10.91
CA SER A 33 22.57 -6.09 11.17
C SER A 33 21.59 -6.82 10.25
N ASP A 34 20.61 -6.11 9.67
CA ASP A 34 19.59 -6.72 8.80
C ASP A 34 20.28 -7.28 7.53
N SER A 35 21.12 -6.46 6.89
CA SER A 35 21.96 -6.87 5.75
C SER A 35 23.18 -7.71 6.14
N GLU A 36 23.60 -7.75 7.41
CA GLU A 36 24.77 -8.53 7.82
C GLU A 36 24.46 -10.01 8.07
N HIS A 37 23.19 -10.38 8.25
CA HIS A 37 22.79 -11.73 8.66
C HIS A 37 21.80 -12.37 7.67
N TRP A 38 20.52 -12.42 8.02
CA TRP A 38 19.51 -13.18 7.29
C TRP A 38 19.01 -12.49 6.02
N PHE A 39 19.12 -11.16 5.92
CA PHE A 39 18.48 -10.34 4.87
C PHE A 39 19.48 -9.71 3.90
N LYS A 40 20.58 -10.42 3.59
CA LYS A 40 21.66 -9.94 2.69
C LYS A 40 21.19 -9.61 1.27
N THR A 41 20.08 -10.19 0.82
CA THR A 41 19.48 -9.96 -0.51
C THR A 41 18.21 -9.11 -0.50
N SER A 42 17.77 -8.66 0.68
CA SER A 42 16.62 -7.76 0.81
C SER A 42 17.01 -6.36 0.37
N TYR A 43 16.12 -5.67 -0.33
CA TYR A 43 16.31 -4.27 -0.71
C TYR A 43 16.08 -3.37 0.51
N LEU A 44 17.17 -2.92 1.14
CA LEU A 44 17.16 -1.99 2.28
C LEU A 44 17.56 -0.58 1.83
N GLY A 45 16.94 0.47 2.37
CA GLY A 45 17.39 1.86 2.13
C GLY A 45 17.08 2.42 0.73
N ALA A 46 17.63 3.61 0.44
CA ALA A 46 17.30 4.39 -0.75
C ALA A 46 18.04 3.92 -2.03
N ASP A 47 17.53 4.32 -3.21
CA ASP A 47 18.16 4.04 -4.51
C ASP A 47 19.63 4.52 -4.53
N GLY A 48 20.56 3.58 -4.67
CA GLY A 48 22.00 3.85 -4.67
C GLY A 48 22.73 3.45 -3.40
N GLU A 49 22.05 3.29 -2.26
CA GLU A 49 22.65 2.74 -1.03
C GLU A 49 22.90 1.23 -1.13
N ASN A 50 22.15 0.56 -2.01
CA ASN A 50 22.19 -0.88 -2.26
C ASN A 50 22.42 -1.23 -3.74
N ARG A 51 23.21 -0.44 -4.49
CA ARG A 51 23.70 -0.83 -5.82
C ARG A 51 24.70 -1.99 -5.72
N ASN A 52 24.15 -3.15 -5.40
CA ASN A 52 24.66 -4.46 -5.78
C ASN A 52 23.66 -5.02 -6.80
N ASP A 53 23.37 -4.21 -7.82
CA ASP A 53 22.66 -4.59 -9.02
C ASP A 53 23.44 -5.72 -9.70
N GLY A 54 23.02 -6.94 -9.42
CA GLY A 54 23.52 -8.21 -9.97
C GLY A 54 23.48 -8.33 -11.50
N THR A 55 23.26 -7.23 -12.21
CA THR A 55 23.33 -7.10 -13.66
C THR A 55 24.74 -6.73 -14.14
N GLY A 56 25.64 -6.27 -13.27
CA GLY A 56 27.05 -6.02 -13.57
C GLY A 56 27.98 -7.21 -13.24
N VAL A 57 29.12 -7.29 -13.93
CA VAL A 57 30.22 -8.26 -13.66
C VAL A 57 30.68 -8.22 -12.19
N TYR A 58 30.47 -7.10 -11.50
CA TYR A 58 30.77 -6.91 -10.08
C TYR A 58 29.70 -7.49 -9.12
N GLY A 59 28.42 -7.53 -9.49
CA GLY A 59 27.35 -8.11 -8.66
C GLY A 59 27.39 -9.65 -8.61
N LYS A 60 27.89 -10.30 -9.67
CA LYS A 60 28.23 -11.74 -9.63
C LYS A 60 29.43 -12.04 -8.73
N LYS A 61 30.43 -11.15 -8.69
CA LYS A 61 31.59 -11.26 -7.78
C LYS A 61 31.19 -11.06 -6.31
N ALA A 62 30.28 -10.14 -6.02
CA ALA A 62 29.80 -9.87 -4.67
C ALA A 62 28.89 -10.99 -4.12
N ALA A 63 28.06 -11.60 -4.97
CA ALA A 63 27.28 -12.79 -4.58
C ALA A 63 28.19 -13.95 -4.15
N CYS A 64 29.31 -14.19 -4.86
CA CYS A 64 30.29 -15.22 -4.52
C CYS A 64 31.10 -14.94 -3.23
N THR A 65 31.05 -13.73 -2.66
CA THR A 65 31.72 -13.40 -1.38
C THR A 65 30.83 -13.53 -0.15
N ILE A 66 29.52 -13.79 -0.32
CA ILE A 66 28.61 -13.96 0.81
C ILE A 66 28.73 -15.40 1.35
N HIS A 67 29.55 -15.59 2.36
CA HIS A 67 29.70 -16.86 3.08
C HIS A 67 29.60 -16.59 4.59
N ASP A 68 28.43 -16.86 5.16
CA ASP A 68 28.10 -16.74 6.58
C ASP A 68 27.29 -17.96 7.03
N PRO A 69 27.96 -19.10 7.29
CA PRO A 69 27.30 -20.35 7.64
C PRO A 69 26.45 -20.26 8.92
N LYS A 70 26.74 -19.31 9.82
CA LYS A 70 25.95 -19.11 11.05
C LYS A 70 24.54 -18.59 10.77
N HIS A 71 24.37 -17.90 9.64
CA HIS A 71 23.08 -17.41 9.16
C HIS A 71 22.69 -18.11 7.85
N GLU A 72 23.22 -19.32 7.67
CA GLU A 72 22.84 -20.22 6.59
C GLU A 72 23.12 -19.63 5.20
N TRP A 73 24.18 -18.83 5.05
CA TRP A 73 24.69 -18.38 3.76
C TRP A 73 25.97 -19.14 3.41
N VAL A 74 25.92 -19.95 2.35
CA VAL A 74 27.06 -20.73 1.85
C VAL A 74 27.25 -20.39 0.37
N ASP A 75 28.42 -19.84 0.04
CA ASP A 75 28.85 -19.53 -1.33
C ASP A 75 27.84 -18.69 -2.13
N GLY A 76 27.30 -17.67 -1.47
CA GLY A 76 26.32 -16.75 -2.06
C GLY A 76 24.89 -17.25 -2.05
N ARG A 77 24.62 -18.43 -1.47
CA ARG A 77 23.29 -19.03 -1.41
C ARG A 77 22.83 -19.16 0.02
N GLN A 78 21.60 -18.76 0.28
CA GLN A 78 20.95 -19.03 1.54
C GLN A 78 20.46 -20.49 1.55
N VAL A 79 21.07 -21.35 2.36
CA VAL A 79 20.82 -22.80 2.40
C VAL A 79 19.65 -23.18 3.32
N ALA A 80 19.26 -22.30 4.25
CA ALA A 80 18.07 -22.46 5.08
C ALA A 80 17.40 -21.11 5.36
N VAL A 81 16.08 -21.16 5.55
CA VAL A 81 15.24 -19.96 5.77
C VAL A 81 15.42 -19.45 7.21
N PRO A 82 15.36 -18.12 7.44
CA PRO A 82 15.36 -17.59 8.81
C PRO A 82 14.18 -18.13 9.61
N ASP A 83 14.32 -18.24 10.93
CA ASP A 83 13.15 -18.46 11.78
C ASP A 83 12.18 -17.26 11.71
N GLY A 84 10.91 -17.49 12.03
CA GLY A 84 9.88 -16.47 11.98
C GLY A 84 10.10 -15.32 12.97
N TYR A 85 10.85 -15.53 14.06
CA TYR A 85 11.22 -14.43 14.96
C TYR A 85 12.27 -13.51 14.34
N ALA A 86 13.21 -14.03 13.55
CA ALA A 86 14.14 -13.23 12.77
C ALA A 86 13.40 -12.37 11.73
N MET A 87 12.35 -12.91 11.09
CA MET A 87 11.44 -12.13 10.25
C MET A 87 10.72 -11.04 11.04
N LEU A 88 10.18 -11.35 12.23
CA LEU A 88 9.46 -10.37 13.04
C LEU A 88 10.38 -9.22 13.51
N ARG A 89 11.67 -9.51 13.75
CA ARG A 89 12.67 -8.48 14.09
C ARG A 89 12.90 -7.46 12.97
N LEU A 90 12.87 -7.90 11.71
CA LEU A 90 12.99 -7.02 10.54
C LEU A 90 11.89 -5.94 10.54
N PHE A 91 10.69 -6.31 10.99
CA PHE A 91 9.52 -5.44 11.07
C PHE A 91 9.27 -4.82 12.45
N GLU A 92 10.29 -4.69 13.29
CA GLU A 92 10.10 -4.07 14.60
C GLU A 92 9.49 -2.67 14.51
N LYS A 93 8.69 -2.35 15.53
CA LYS A 93 7.97 -1.09 15.60
C LYS A 93 8.90 0.06 15.93
N ILE A 94 8.70 1.19 15.25
CA ILE A 94 9.24 2.50 15.61
C ILE A 94 8.13 3.27 16.29
N ASP A 95 8.33 3.50 17.58
CA ASP A 95 7.49 4.34 18.43
C ASP A 95 8.24 5.64 18.74
N LEU A 96 7.61 6.77 18.39
CA LEU A 96 8.17 8.11 18.51
C LEU A 96 7.51 8.90 19.63
N ARG A 97 7.51 8.36 20.85
CA ARG A 97 7.19 9.14 22.05
C ARG A 97 8.29 10.17 22.32
N PHE A 98 8.09 11.38 21.79
CA PHE A 98 8.96 12.53 22.02
C PHE A 98 8.81 13.02 23.47
N LYS A 99 9.92 13.48 24.06
CA LYS A 99 9.91 14.10 25.40
C LYS A 99 9.53 15.58 25.33
N GLU A 100 9.92 16.22 24.25
CA GLU A 100 9.68 17.63 23.94
C GLU A 100 8.87 17.70 22.65
N GLU A 101 8.11 18.78 22.51
CA GLU A 101 7.29 19.00 21.32
C GLU A 101 8.17 19.25 20.09
N LEU A 102 7.85 18.60 18.98
CA LEU A 102 8.52 18.86 17.71
C LEU A 102 8.07 20.23 17.15
N PRO A 103 8.98 21.02 16.55
CA PRO A 103 8.60 22.26 15.89
C PRO A 103 7.76 21.99 14.64
N GLU A 104 6.91 22.95 14.26
CA GLU A 104 6.20 22.89 12.99
C GLU A 104 7.16 23.08 11.82
N VAL A 105 6.95 22.30 10.76
CA VAL A 105 7.77 22.33 9.55
C VAL A 105 6.86 22.69 8.37
N HIS A 106 6.83 23.97 8.01
CA HIS A 106 6.00 24.47 6.91
C HIS A 106 6.59 24.15 5.53
N ALA A 107 7.91 23.95 5.42
CA ALA A 107 8.57 23.68 4.15
C ALA A 107 8.13 22.36 3.51
N VAL A 108 7.68 21.38 4.30
CA VAL A 108 7.33 20.03 3.82
C VAL A 108 5.90 19.97 3.28
N THR A 109 5.76 19.57 2.01
CA THR A 109 4.48 19.41 1.30
C THR A 109 4.19 17.95 0.93
N LYS A 110 5.21 17.08 0.95
CA LYS A 110 5.05 15.63 0.70
C LYS A 110 5.82 14.81 1.73
N LEU A 111 5.17 13.80 2.30
CA LEU A 111 5.79 12.82 3.19
C LEU A 111 5.80 11.46 2.51
N VAL A 112 6.95 10.79 2.51
CA VAL A 112 7.15 9.48 1.89
C VAL A 112 7.77 8.52 2.90
N LEU A 113 7.11 7.38 3.10
CA LEU A 113 7.65 6.22 3.79
C LEU A 113 7.39 5.02 2.87
N ARG A 114 8.41 4.65 2.08
CA ARG A 114 8.31 3.54 1.13
C ARG A 114 8.44 2.20 1.84
N ARG A 115 8.01 1.16 1.13
CA ARG A 115 8.11 -0.24 1.52
C ARG A 115 9.50 -0.68 2.01
N GLN A 116 10.57 -0.10 1.45
CA GLN A 116 11.96 -0.38 1.84
C GLN A 116 12.25 -0.10 3.33
N CYS A 117 11.45 0.75 3.96
CA CYS A 117 11.44 0.93 5.40
C CYS A 117 10.75 -0.28 6.06
N HIS A 118 11.53 -1.33 6.28
CA HIS A 118 11.04 -2.55 6.93
C HIS A 118 10.60 -2.29 8.38
N ARG A 119 11.26 -1.35 9.06
CA ARG A 119 10.85 -0.92 10.40
C ARG A 119 9.51 -0.18 10.31
N ARG A 120 8.54 -0.60 11.13
CA ARG A 120 7.17 -0.08 11.05
C ARG A 120 7.00 1.15 11.92
N PHE A 121 6.87 2.32 11.31
CA PHE A 121 6.37 3.50 12.01
C PHE A 121 4.93 3.23 12.42
N VAL A 122 4.68 3.07 13.73
CA VAL A 122 3.32 2.82 14.20
C VAL A 122 2.43 4.02 13.87
N PRO A 123 1.09 3.86 13.80
CA PRO A 123 0.22 4.98 13.45
C PRO A 123 0.38 6.18 14.41
N ARG A 124 0.68 5.91 15.69
CA ARG A 124 1.03 6.94 16.69
C ARG A 124 2.37 7.65 16.45
N ALA A 125 3.33 6.99 15.82
CA ALA A 125 4.56 7.64 15.41
C ALA A 125 4.28 8.58 14.24
N LEU A 126 3.49 8.12 13.27
CA LEU A 126 3.11 8.94 12.12
C LEU A 126 2.28 10.15 12.51
N TRP A 127 1.27 10.00 13.38
CA TRP A 127 0.44 11.14 13.78
C TRP A 127 1.27 12.27 14.39
N ALA A 128 2.37 11.93 15.08
CA ALA A 128 3.18 12.91 15.80
C ALA A 128 4.05 13.71 14.83
N LEU A 129 4.34 13.12 13.67
CA LEU A 129 4.96 13.81 12.55
C LEU A 129 3.91 14.63 11.80
N LEU A 130 2.76 14.04 11.47
CA LEU A 130 1.70 14.66 10.67
C LEU A 130 1.17 15.96 11.30
N ASP A 131 1.00 15.99 12.62
CA ASP A 131 0.59 17.19 13.37
C ASP A 131 1.57 18.37 13.20
N LYS A 132 2.82 18.09 12.80
CA LYS A 132 3.88 19.08 12.62
C LYS A 132 4.19 19.40 11.17
N LEU A 133 3.34 18.92 10.24
CA LEU A 133 3.45 19.17 8.81
C LEU A 133 2.20 19.90 8.29
N PRO A 134 1.95 21.16 8.71
CA PRO A 134 0.69 21.86 8.46
C PRO A 134 0.41 22.12 6.96
N ARG A 135 1.46 22.16 6.12
CA ARG A 135 1.35 22.37 4.67
C ARG A 135 1.33 21.08 3.84
N LEU A 136 1.26 19.92 4.49
CA LEU A 136 1.27 18.63 3.81
C LEU A 136 0.12 18.53 2.79
N LYS A 137 0.48 18.20 1.55
CA LYS A 137 -0.44 17.96 0.44
C LYS A 137 -0.50 16.49 0.07
N HIS A 138 0.63 15.79 0.11
CA HIS A 138 0.74 14.42 -0.37
C HIS A 138 1.34 13.51 0.71
N ILE A 139 0.75 12.33 0.89
CA ILE A 139 1.32 11.27 1.74
C ILE A 139 1.45 9.98 0.93
N VAL A 140 2.61 9.35 1.03
CA VAL A 140 2.89 7.98 0.57
C VAL A 140 3.35 7.20 1.79
N TYR A 141 2.59 6.18 2.18
CA TYR A 141 2.90 5.36 3.34
C TYR A 141 2.67 3.88 3.01
N GLU A 142 3.75 3.12 3.01
CA GLU A 142 3.76 1.74 2.53
C GLU A 142 4.29 0.78 3.62
N PRO A 143 3.53 0.59 4.72
CA PRO A 143 3.98 -0.26 5.82
C PRO A 143 3.88 -1.73 5.51
N TRP A 144 4.65 -2.52 6.26
CA TRP A 144 4.44 -3.96 6.34
C TRP A 144 3.31 -4.31 7.31
N ARG A 145 2.47 -5.27 6.92
CA ARG A 145 1.33 -5.78 7.71
C ARG A 145 1.74 -6.29 9.09
N VAL A 146 0.87 -6.14 10.09
CA VAL A 146 1.02 -6.79 11.39
C VAL A 146 0.51 -8.23 11.33
N LEU A 147 1.40 -9.16 11.65
CA LEU A 147 1.12 -10.61 11.58
C LEU A 147 0.43 -11.15 12.85
N ASP A 148 0.48 -10.41 13.94
CA ASP A 148 -0.36 -10.68 15.11
C ASP A 148 -1.74 -10.06 14.87
N ARG A 149 -2.76 -10.91 14.71
CA ARG A 149 -4.14 -10.51 14.43
C ARG A 149 -4.70 -9.61 15.53
N THR A 150 -4.49 -9.97 16.79
CA THR A 150 -5.02 -9.24 17.95
C THR A 150 -4.40 -7.85 18.02
N VAL A 151 -3.08 -7.75 17.78
CA VAL A 151 -2.38 -6.45 17.74
C VAL A 151 -2.80 -5.62 16.53
N GLN A 152 -3.00 -6.23 15.35
CA GLN A 152 -3.50 -5.54 14.16
C GLN A 152 -4.86 -4.89 14.46
N GLU A 153 -5.81 -5.67 14.97
CA GLU A 153 -7.19 -5.24 15.19
C GLU A 153 -7.32 -4.25 16.37
N LEU A 154 -6.81 -4.62 17.54
CA LEU A 154 -7.07 -3.85 18.77
C LEU A 154 -6.17 -2.61 18.90
N GLN A 155 -5.00 -2.60 18.26
CA GLN A 155 -4.04 -1.50 18.39
C GLN A 155 -3.87 -0.74 17.09
N TYR A 156 -3.41 -1.39 16.02
CA TYR A 156 -3.03 -0.67 14.79
C TYR A 156 -4.25 -0.09 14.08
N ASP A 157 -5.33 -0.84 13.93
CA ASP A 157 -6.52 -0.36 13.22
C ASP A 157 -7.24 0.75 13.99
N THR A 158 -7.27 0.63 15.33
CA THR A 158 -7.77 1.69 16.21
C THR A 158 -6.93 2.96 16.09
N ASP A 159 -5.61 2.84 16.13
CA ASP A 159 -4.70 3.99 16.00
C ASP A 159 -4.71 4.56 14.58
N TYR A 160 -4.86 3.75 13.53
CA TYR A 160 -5.03 4.21 12.14
C TYR A 160 -6.29 5.04 11.97
N LYS A 161 -7.42 4.57 12.52
CA LYS A 161 -8.67 5.33 12.55
C LYS A 161 -8.44 6.71 13.17
N GLY A 162 -7.84 6.76 14.36
CA GLY A 162 -7.51 8.01 15.04
C GLY A 162 -6.62 8.92 14.20
N MET A 163 -5.50 8.38 13.69
CA MET A 163 -4.58 9.11 12.80
C MET A 163 -5.31 9.73 11.60
N ILE A 164 -6.17 8.98 10.93
CA ILE A 164 -6.90 9.43 9.74
C ILE A 164 -7.91 10.52 10.11
N GLU A 165 -8.70 10.31 11.17
CA GLU A 165 -9.76 11.23 11.57
C GLU A 165 -9.23 12.56 12.11
N THR A 166 -8.18 12.53 12.95
CA THR A 166 -7.78 13.70 13.75
C THR A 166 -6.42 14.29 13.36
N HIS A 167 -5.50 13.50 12.82
CA HIS A 167 -4.10 13.91 12.64
C HIS A 167 -3.66 14.11 11.18
N LEU A 168 -4.47 13.66 10.20
CA LEU A 168 -4.22 14.03 8.81
C LEU A 168 -4.47 15.53 8.60
N PRO A 169 -3.47 16.31 8.12
CA PRO A 169 -3.66 17.72 7.87
C PRO A 169 -4.80 17.98 6.90
N LYS A 170 -5.63 18.99 7.16
CA LYS A 170 -6.81 19.33 6.33
C LYS A 170 -6.45 19.65 4.88
N GLY A 171 -5.21 20.08 4.64
CA GLY A 171 -4.71 20.44 3.32
C GLY A 171 -4.32 19.27 2.41
N VAL A 172 -4.36 18.02 2.90
CA VAL A 172 -3.93 16.84 2.13
C VAL A 172 -4.88 16.58 0.96
N LYS A 173 -4.32 16.49 -0.23
CA LYS A 173 -5.02 16.25 -1.50
C LYS A 173 -4.80 14.85 -2.06
N LYS A 174 -3.64 14.25 -1.78
CA LYS A 174 -3.27 12.92 -2.26
C LYS A 174 -2.85 12.02 -1.13
N ILE A 175 -3.51 10.88 -1.01
CA ILE A 175 -3.22 9.84 -0.02
C ILE A 175 -2.95 8.54 -0.76
N SER A 176 -1.75 7.98 -0.56
CA SER A 176 -1.38 6.65 -1.04
C SER A 176 -0.93 5.80 0.15
N LEU A 177 -1.74 4.79 0.48
CA LEU A 177 -1.51 3.84 1.58
C LEU A 177 -1.42 2.44 0.99
N PHE A 178 -0.33 1.72 1.29
CA PHE A 178 -0.12 0.37 0.79
C PHE A 178 0.37 -0.53 1.92
N GLU A 179 -0.53 -1.30 2.55
CA GLU A 179 -0.12 -2.26 3.58
C GLU A 179 0.40 -3.54 2.91
N ASP A 180 1.72 -3.63 2.76
CA ASP A 180 2.34 -4.76 2.09
C ASP A 180 2.35 -6.03 2.94
N TYR A 181 2.34 -7.18 2.26
CA TYR A 181 2.49 -8.50 2.86
C TYR A 181 3.20 -9.44 1.89
N ASN A 182 3.98 -10.38 2.43
CA ASN A 182 4.61 -11.43 1.64
C ASN A 182 4.07 -12.80 2.10
N GLU A 183 3.45 -13.56 1.20
CA GLU A 183 2.85 -14.87 1.50
C GLU A 183 3.88 -15.86 2.06
N GLY A 184 5.12 -15.80 1.59
CA GLY A 184 6.24 -16.59 2.11
C GLY A 184 6.57 -16.24 3.55
N TYR A 185 6.63 -14.94 3.88
CA TYR A 185 6.87 -14.48 5.26
C TYR A 185 5.74 -14.87 6.20
N VAL A 186 4.48 -14.73 5.75
CA VAL A 186 3.30 -15.17 6.51
C VAL A 186 3.37 -16.68 6.78
N THR A 187 3.69 -17.48 5.76
CA THR A 187 3.82 -18.94 5.88
C THR A 187 4.94 -19.33 6.84
N LEU A 188 6.09 -18.65 6.74
CA LEU A 188 7.25 -18.90 7.59
C LEU A 188 6.93 -18.61 9.07
N VAL A 189 6.37 -17.44 9.36
CA VAL A 189 5.96 -17.05 10.73
C VAL A 189 4.95 -18.04 11.30
N ARG A 190 3.97 -18.46 10.50
CA ARG A 190 2.98 -19.46 10.92
C ARG A 190 3.59 -20.82 11.26
N ARG A 191 4.67 -21.22 10.56
CA ARG A 191 5.35 -22.52 10.75
C ARG A 191 6.33 -22.53 11.92
N THR A 192 6.93 -21.38 12.25
CA THR A 192 8.11 -21.31 13.13
C THR A 192 7.90 -20.48 14.39
N THR A 193 6.71 -19.91 14.59
CA THR A 193 6.35 -19.14 15.77
C THR A 193 5.01 -19.61 16.34
N CYS A 194 4.60 -19.07 17.50
CA CYS A 194 3.27 -19.30 18.05
C CYS A 194 2.16 -18.47 17.36
N LEU A 195 2.52 -17.52 16.49
CA LEU A 195 1.54 -16.68 15.80
C LEU A 195 0.82 -17.48 14.71
N GLN A 196 -0.48 -17.20 14.56
CA GLN A 196 -1.31 -17.73 13.47
C GLN A 196 -1.85 -16.58 12.61
N PRO A 197 -0.99 -15.93 11.80
CA PRO A 197 -1.44 -14.83 10.94
C PRO A 197 -2.47 -15.30 9.91
N ASP A 198 -3.52 -14.50 9.73
CA ASP A 198 -4.48 -14.76 8.65
C ASP A 198 -3.82 -14.54 7.28
N LEU A 199 -3.97 -15.49 6.36
CA LEU A 199 -3.49 -15.34 4.98
C LEU A 199 -4.12 -14.13 4.28
N VAL A 200 -5.39 -13.85 4.59
CA VAL A 200 -6.12 -12.69 4.11
C VAL A 200 -6.30 -11.69 5.26
N ARG A 201 -5.96 -10.43 5.02
CA ARG A 201 -6.14 -9.34 5.97
C ARG A 201 -7.64 -9.09 6.23
N ILE A 202 -8.09 -9.25 7.47
CA ILE A 202 -9.44 -8.86 7.90
C ILE A 202 -9.43 -7.37 8.20
N ALA A 203 -9.89 -6.54 7.26
CA ALA A 203 -9.94 -5.09 7.44
C ALA A 203 -11.04 -4.67 8.43
N GLN A 204 -10.75 -3.67 9.27
CA GLN A 204 -11.73 -3.12 10.20
C GLN A 204 -12.63 -2.08 9.50
N PRO A 205 -13.97 -2.17 9.61
CA PRO A 205 -14.89 -1.24 8.96
C PRO A 205 -14.64 0.22 9.31
N ALA A 206 -14.26 0.50 10.56
CA ALA A 206 -14.04 1.85 11.05
C ALA A 206 -12.88 2.59 10.32
N VAL A 207 -11.84 1.87 9.87
CA VAL A 207 -10.74 2.47 9.11
C VAL A 207 -11.19 2.83 7.69
N GLY A 208 -11.99 1.96 7.06
CA GLY A 208 -12.62 2.24 5.76
C GLY A 208 -13.55 3.46 5.82
N ALA A 209 -14.35 3.55 6.88
CA ALA A 209 -15.24 4.70 7.11
C ALA A 209 -14.47 6.01 7.33
N ALA A 210 -13.38 5.97 8.11
CA ALA A 210 -12.52 7.13 8.32
C ALA A 210 -11.93 7.65 7.00
N LEU A 211 -11.45 6.77 6.12
CA LEU A 211 -10.94 7.16 4.79
C LEU A 211 -12.04 7.68 3.86
N ALA A 212 -13.24 7.10 3.92
CA ALA A 212 -14.39 7.59 3.16
C ALA A 212 -14.74 9.03 3.54
N TYR A 213 -14.77 9.33 4.84
CA TYR A 213 -15.01 10.69 5.34
C TYR A 213 -13.86 11.64 4.96
N ARG A 214 -12.60 11.25 5.23
CA ARG A 214 -11.45 12.13 4.97
C ARG A 214 -11.20 12.41 3.49
N SER A 215 -11.63 11.53 2.60
CA SER A 215 -11.48 11.72 1.16
C SER A 215 -12.47 12.72 0.55
N LEU A 216 -13.49 13.18 1.28
CA LEU A 216 -14.44 14.19 0.79
C LEU A 216 -13.76 15.48 0.30
N ASP A 217 -12.67 15.88 0.96
CA ASP A 217 -11.87 17.08 0.65
C ASP A 217 -10.60 16.78 -0.20
N GLY A 218 -10.40 15.49 -0.52
CA GLY A 218 -9.25 14.98 -1.27
C GLY A 218 -9.48 14.97 -2.79
N GLU A 219 -8.37 14.78 -3.52
CA GLU A 219 -8.36 14.71 -4.99
C GLU A 219 -7.99 13.30 -5.47
N GLU A 220 -7.08 12.63 -4.76
CA GLU A 220 -6.63 11.29 -5.12
C GLU A 220 -6.49 10.41 -3.87
N LEU A 221 -7.15 9.26 -3.89
CA LEU A 221 -7.06 8.25 -2.84
C LEU A 221 -6.66 6.90 -3.43
N TYR A 222 -5.55 6.35 -2.94
CA TYR A 222 -5.08 5.00 -3.23
C TYR A 222 -4.90 4.27 -1.90
N VAL A 223 -5.67 3.21 -1.67
CA VAL A 223 -5.56 2.41 -0.43
C VAL A 223 -5.60 0.94 -0.78
N SER A 224 -4.48 0.26 -0.56
CA SER A 224 -4.31 -1.15 -0.87
C SER A 224 -4.05 -1.97 0.38
N PHE A 225 -4.79 -3.06 0.51
CA PHE A 225 -4.76 -4.10 1.55
C PHE A 225 -5.07 -3.64 2.99
N MET A 226 -4.88 -2.36 3.32
CA MET A 226 -5.20 -1.79 4.62
C MET A 226 -6.72 -1.74 4.90
N VAL A 227 -7.53 -1.57 3.86
CA VAL A 227 -9.00 -1.52 3.96
C VAL A 227 -9.67 -2.38 2.89
N ASP A 228 -10.93 -2.72 3.18
CA ASP A 228 -11.86 -3.25 2.20
C ASP A 228 -12.67 -2.11 1.59
N ALA A 229 -12.73 -2.06 0.25
CA ALA A 229 -13.58 -1.14 -0.49
C ALA A 229 -15.06 -1.25 -0.11
N GLN A 230 -15.52 -2.45 0.30
CA GLN A 230 -16.88 -2.63 0.80
C GLN A 230 -17.16 -1.69 1.99
N HIS A 231 -16.30 -1.67 3.00
CA HIS A 231 -16.45 -0.81 4.17
C HIS A 231 -16.40 0.68 3.83
N PHE A 232 -15.58 1.07 2.84
CA PHE A 232 -15.53 2.45 2.35
C PHE A 232 -16.89 2.88 1.77
N PHE A 233 -17.52 2.03 0.95
CA PHE A 233 -18.82 2.35 0.33
C PHE A 233 -20.01 2.18 1.29
N GLU A 234 -19.94 1.30 2.29
CA GLU A 234 -21.00 1.17 3.30
C GLU A 234 -21.06 2.39 4.23
N ALA A 235 -19.93 3.06 4.46
CA ALA A 235 -19.85 4.24 5.33
C ALA A 235 -20.53 5.50 4.78
N ARG A 236 -20.89 5.52 3.48
CA ARG A 236 -21.46 6.69 2.80
C ARG A 236 -22.70 7.22 3.52
N GLN A 237 -22.73 8.52 3.77
CA GLN A 237 -23.90 9.18 4.33
C GLN A 237 -24.67 9.97 3.27
N PRO A 238 -26.00 10.17 3.40
CA PRO A 238 -26.81 10.94 2.45
C PRO A 238 -26.24 12.32 2.03
N PRO A 239 -25.68 13.16 2.92
CA PRO A 239 -25.15 14.47 2.52
C PRO A 239 -23.77 14.42 1.84
N TRP A 240 -23.10 13.27 1.81
CA TRP A 240 -21.72 13.18 1.32
C TRP A 240 -21.64 13.30 -0.19
N THR A 241 -20.76 14.20 -0.65
CA THR A 241 -20.39 14.40 -2.04
C THR A 241 -18.88 14.64 -2.11
N TRP A 242 -18.16 13.84 -2.90
CA TRP A 242 -16.74 14.04 -3.15
C TRP A 242 -16.55 15.08 -4.25
N THR A 243 -16.59 16.35 -3.87
CA THR A 243 -16.59 17.47 -4.82
C THR A 243 -15.31 17.53 -5.67
N SER A 244 -14.19 17.05 -5.13
CA SER A 244 -12.86 17.19 -5.72
C SER A 244 -12.18 15.87 -6.09
N LEU A 245 -12.72 14.71 -5.68
CA LEU A 245 -12.08 13.42 -5.90
C LEU A 245 -12.08 13.04 -7.38
N GLN A 246 -10.88 12.89 -7.93
CA GLN A 246 -10.61 12.56 -9.34
C GLN A 246 -10.20 11.09 -9.50
N THR A 247 -9.46 10.56 -8.52
CA THR A 247 -8.98 9.18 -8.55
C THR A 247 -9.30 8.46 -7.25
N LEU A 248 -9.92 7.27 -7.36
CA LEU A 248 -10.15 6.36 -6.26
C LEU A 248 -9.65 4.96 -6.63
N VAL A 249 -8.69 4.44 -5.89
CA VAL A 249 -8.21 3.06 -6.06
C VAL A 249 -8.23 2.34 -4.72
N LEU A 250 -9.01 1.26 -4.64
CA LEU A 250 -9.19 0.48 -3.42
C LEU A 250 -9.05 -1.00 -3.68
N THR A 251 -8.61 -1.75 -2.67
CA THR A 251 -8.66 -3.22 -2.69
C THR A 251 -9.93 -3.76 -2.07
N SER A 252 -10.37 -4.95 -2.51
CA SER A 252 -11.45 -5.68 -1.83
C SER A 252 -11.24 -7.20 -1.94
N PRO A 253 -11.20 -7.94 -0.82
CA PRO A 253 -11.15 -9.41 -0.81
C PRO A 253 -12.28 -10.07 -1.60
N LEU A 254 -13.42 -9.38 -1.80
CA LEU A 254 -14.52 -9.91 -2.64
C LEU A 254 -14.10 -10.17 -4.08
N LEU A 255 -13.09 -9.48 -4.61
CA LEU A 255 -12.56 -9.71 -5.95
C LEU A 255 -11.61 -10.91 -5.96
N ALA A 256 -12.13 -12.09 -5.59
CA ALA A 256 -11.39 -13.35 -5.53
C ALA A 256 -12.18 -14.47 -6.24
N PRO A 257 -11.52 -15.52 -6.78
CA PRO A 257 -12.17 -16.55 -7.57
C PRO A 257 -13.31 -17.28 -6.84
N ALA A 258 -13.14 -17.53 -5.54
CA ALA A 258 -14.10 -18.26 -4.72
C ALA A 258 -15.31 -17.42 -4.27
N THR A 259 -15.33 -16.12 -4.57
CA THR A 259 -16.39 -15.23 -4.10
C THR A 259 -17.63 -15.32 -4.98
N ASN A 260 -18.80 -15.39 -4.33
CA ASN A 260 -20.09 -15.38 -5.03
C ASN A 260 -20.25 -14.12 -5.92
N HIS A 261 -20.57 -14.33 -7.20
CA HIS A 261 -20.79 -13.25 -8.17
C HIS A 261 -21.83 -12.19 -7.73
N ARG A 262 -22.82 -12.54 -6.90
CA ARG A 262 -23.76 -11.58 -6.32
C ARG A 262 -23.08 -10.59 -5.39
N LYS A 263 -22.12 -11.03 -4.57
CA LYS A 263 -21.35 -10.14 -3.67
C LYS A 263 -20.46 -9.21 -4.47
N ILE A 264 -19.76 -9.73 -5.47
CA ILE A 264 -18.96 -8.93 -6.41
C ILE A 264 -19.83 -7.88 -7.10
N SER A 265 -20.98 -8.30 -7.63
CA SER A 265 -21.94 -7.39 -8.28
C SER A 265 -22.46 -6.31 -7.33
N GLY A 266 -22.71 -6.65 -6.06
CA GLY A 266 -23.08 -5.71 -5.00
C GLY A 266 -22.01 -4.64 -4.80
N LEU A 267 -20.76 -5.06 -4.56
CA LEU A 267 -19.62 -4.15 -4.43
C LEU A 267 -19.50 -3.18 -5.63
N LEU A 268 -19.59 -3.71 -6.85
CA LEU A 268 -19.46 -2.88 -8.06
C LEU A 268 -20.67 -1.95 -8.27
N GLN A 269 -21.86 -2.32 -7.79
CA GLN A 269 -23.03 -1.43 -7.77
C GLN A 269 -22.86 -0.32 -6.74
N ASP A 270 -22.40 -0.66 -5.53
CA ASP A 270 -22.12 0.31 -4.48
C ASP A 270 -21.07 1.32 -4.91
N ALA A 271 -20.00 0.85 -5.54
CA ALA A 271 -18.98 1.71 -6.13
C ALA A 271 -19.56 2.66 -7.19
N GLY A 272 -20.45 2.16 -8.05
CA GLY A 272 -21.14 2.98 -9.06
C GLY A 272 -22.06 4.03 -8.44
N GLU A 273 -22.84 3.67 -7.42
CA GLU A 273 -23.70 4.62 -6.70
C GLU A 273 -22.86 5.67 -5.95
N ALA A 274 -21.65 5.31 -5.49
CA ALA A 274 -20.72 6.25 -4.88
C ALA A 274 -20.19 7.22 -5.94
N ALA A 275 -19.79 6.70 -7.11
CA ALA A 275 -19.27 7.46 -8.23
C ALA A 275 -20.27 8.52 -8.75
N LEU A 276 -21.58 8.28 -8.65
CA LEU A 276 -22.60 9.28 -8.99
C LEU A 276 -22.52 10.55 -8.12
N ARG A 277 -21.90 10.46 -6.94
CA ARG A 277 -21.64 11.57 -6.01
C ARG A 277 -20.21 12.09 -6.08
N MET A 278 -19.48 11.76 -7.15
CA MET A 278 -18.10 12.17 -7.40
C MET A 278 -18.04 12.93 -8.74
N PRO A 279 -18.49 14.18 -8.82
CA PRO A 279 -18.65 14.91 -10.10
C PRO A 279 -17.35 15.04 -10.91
N ARG A 280 -16.19 15.09 -10.24
CA ARG A 280 -14.87 15.23 -10.86
C ARG A 280 -14.15 13.89 -11.11
N LEU A 281 -14.78 12.75 -10.80
CA LEU A 281 -14.17 11.43 -10.95
C LEU A 281 -13.71 11.19 -12.39
N GLN A 282 -12.42 10.89 -12.54
CA GLN A 282 -11.78 10.50 -13.79
C GLN A 282 -11.45 9.02 -13.82
N THR A 283 -10.97 8.47 -12.69
CA THR A 283 -10.56 7.07 -12.58
C THR A 283 -11.10 6.46 -11.29
N MET A 284 -11.73 5.30 -11.41
CA MET A 284 -11.98 4.43 -10.25
C MET A 284 -11.45 3.03 -10.55
N ALA A 285 -10.65 2.46 -9.65
CA ALA A 285 -10.22 1.08 -9.76
C ALA A 285 -10.49 0.31 -8.47
N LEU A 286 -11.11 -0.87 -8.59
CA LEU A 286 -11.29 -1.82 -7.52
C LEU A 286 -10.55 -3.09 -7.90
N TRP A 287 -9.68 -3.56 -7.03
CA TRP A 287 -8.83 -4.69 -7.39
C TRP A 287 -8.53 -5.59 -6.21
N ASN A 288 -8.01 -6.77 -6.52
CA ASN A 288 -7.37 -7.65 -5.57
C ASN A 288 -6.38 -8.52 -6.34
N GLY A 289 -5.34 -8.98 -5.67
CA GLY A 289 -4.37 -9.85 -6.30
C GLY A 289 -3.38 -10.44 -5.32
N GLY A 290 -2.92 -11.63 -5.65
CA GLY A 290 -1.95 -12.43 -4.93
C GLY A 290 -1.34 -13.44 -5.88
N LYS A 291 -0.59 -14.42 -5.38
CA LYS A 291 -0.02 -15.45 -6.24
C LYS A 291 -1.12 -16.21 -6.99
N ARG A 292 -1.01 -16.31 -8.32
CA ARG A 292 -1.95 -16.93 -9.28
C ARG A 292 -3.30 -16.22 -9.48
N ASP A 293 -3.66 -15.31 -8.59
CA ASP A 293 -4.98 -14.66 -8.60
C ASP A 293 -4.84 -13.16 -8.82
N ALA A 294 -5.58 -12.62 -9.79
CA ALA A 294 -5.69 -11.18 -9.98
C ALA A 294 -7.06 -10.85 -10.56
N CYS A 295 -7.73 -9.85 -10.01
CA CYS A 295 -8.92 -9.24 -10.61
C CYS A 295 -8.94 -7.74 -10.38
N GLY A 296 -9.26 -7.00 -11.43
CA GLY A 296 -9.34 -5.55 -11.42
C GLY A 296 -10.51 -5.08 -12.27
N PHE A 297 -11.40 -4.33 -11.64
CA PHE A 297 -12.40 -3.50 -12.29
C PHE A 297 -11.87 -2.07 -12.36
N MET A 298 -11.88 -1.46 -13.53
CA MET A 298 -11.36 -0.10 -13.71
C MET A 298 -12.27 0.72 -14.61
N PHE A 299 -12.85 1.77 -14.05
CA PHE A 299 -13.57 2.81 -14.78
C PHE A 299 -12.62 3.97 -15.10
N ARG A 300 -12.65 4.44 -16.35
CA ARG A 300 -12.04 5.70 -16.77
C ARG A 300 -13.07 6.52 -17.53
N LYS A 301 -13.27 7.77 -17.14
CA LYS A 301 -14.26 8.65 -17.77
C LYS A 301 -13.87 9.04 -19.20
N GLY A 302 -12.58 9.26 -19.47
CA GLY A 302 -12.10 9.75 -20.77
C GLY A 302 -12.72 11.11 -21.15
N ARG A 303 -12.21 11.78 -22.20
CA ARG A 303 -12.86 13.01 -22.69
C ARG A 303 -14.18 12.72 -23.41
N ASN A 304 -14.21 11.72 -24.28
CA ASN A 304 -15.37 11.41 -25.12
C ASN A 304 -15.86 9.96 -25.02
N ASN A 305 -15.08 9.04 -24.46
CA ASN A 305 -15.40 7.61 -24.42
C ASN A 305 -15.08 7.02 -23.04
N PRO A 306 -16.05 7.02 -22.10
CA PRO A 306 -15.92 6.31 -20.84
C PRO A 306 -15.69 4.81 -21.09
N THR A 307 -14.74 4.23 -20.37
CA THR A 307 -14.37 2.82 -20.48
C THR A 307 -14.44 2.13 -19.14
N ILE A 308 -15.02 0.94 -19.10
CA ILE A 308 -14.76 -0.05 -18.06
C ILE A 308 -13.82 -1.11 -18.63
N THR A 309 -12.71 -1.34 -17.96
CA THR A 309 -11.83 -2.46 -18.23
C THR A 309 -11.92 -3.44 -17.06
N LEU A 310 -12.30 -4.68 -17.35
CA LEU A 310 -12.31 -5.79 -16.39
C LEU A 310 -11.20 -6.78 -16.77
N ARG A 311 -10.24 -6.98 -15.88
CA ARG A 311 -9.15 -7.95 -16.06
C ARG A 311 -9.17 -8.96 -14.94
N SER A 312 -9.11 -10.25 -15.25
CA SER A 312 -9.24 -11.30 -14.23
C SER A 312 -8.53 -12.59 -14.63
N THR A 313 -8.00 -13.35 -13.68
CA THR A 313 -7.45 -14.71 -13.90
C THR A 313 -8.52 -15.80 -13.92
N TRP A 314 -9.79 -15.46 -13.65
CA TRP A 314 -10.96 -16.34 -13.75
C TRP A 314 -12.11 -15.65 -14.49
N ASP A 315 -13.10 -16.43 -14.92
CA ASP A 315 -14.28 -15.89 -15.59
C ASP A 315 -15.12 -15.02 -14.63
N ILE A 316 -15.35 -13.77 -15.03
CA ILE A 316 -16.11 -12.79 -14.30
C ILE A 316 -16.87 -11.93 -15.30
N ASN A 317 -18.18 -11.86 -15.10
CA ASN A 317 -19.08 -11.11 -15.96
C ASN A 317 -19.79 -10.01 -15.17
N LEU A 318 -19.91 -8.83 -15.78
CA LEU A 318 -20.64 -7.72 -15.19
C LEU A 318 -22.15 -7.95 -15.32
N GLN A 319 -22.87 -7.95 -14.20
CA GLN A 319 -24.31 -8.08 -14.22
C GLN A 319 -24.97 -6.83 -14.84
N HIS A 320 -26.15 -7.01 -15.44
CA HIS A 320 -26.90 -5.94 -16.09
C HIS A 320 -27.16 -4.74 -15.16
N LYS A 321 -27.44 -5.01 -13.86
CA LYS A 321 -27.65 -3.96 -12.85
C LYS A 321 -26.40 -3.12 -12.64
N THR A 322 -25.23 -3.75 -12.51
CA THR A 322 -23.93 -3.06 -12.41
C THR A 322 -23.70 -2.17 -13.64
N ILE A 323 -23.88 -2.70 -14.85
CA ILE A 323 -23.72 -1.94 -16.09
C ILE A 323 -24.66 -0.73 -16.13
N LYS A 324 -25.92 -0.89 -15.71
CA LYS A 324 -26.91 0.21 -15.67
C LYS A 324 -26.47 1.36 -14.76
N VAL A 325 -25.93 1.07 -13.58
CA VAL A 325 -25.43 2.11 -12.67
C VAL A 325 -24.24 2.84 -13.28
N TRP A 326 -23.26 2.11 -13.81
CA TRP A 326 -22.07 2.72 -14.40
C TRP A 326 -22.34 3.50 -15.70
N ARG A 327 -23.38 3.14 -16.46
CA ARG A 327 -23.85 3.96 -17.59
C ARG A 327 -24.34 5.34 -17.12
N ARG A 328 -24.98 5.43 -15.96
CA ARG A 328 -25.37 6.72 -15.38
C ARG A 328 -24.13 7.56 -15.01
N VAL A 329 -23.09 6.93 -14.47
CA VAL A 329 -21.81 7.58 -14.15
C VAL A 329 -21.12 8.10 -15.42
N ALA A 330 -21.16 7.33 -16.51
CA ALA A 330 -20.59 7.67 -17.81
C ALA A 330 -21.28 8.86 -18.51
N SER A 331 -22.44 9.32 -18.02
CA SER A 331 -23.29 10.33 -18.64
C SER A 331 -23.80 9.88 -20.03
N LEU A 332 -24.30 10.80 -20.87
CA LEU A 332 -24.87 10.48 -22.21
C LEU A 332 -23.87 9.87 -23.20
N ASN A 333 -22.57 9.86 -22.87
CA ASN A 333 -21.54 9.27 -23.70
C ASN A 333 -21.61 7.74 -23.62
N GLY A 334 -21.45 7.06 -24.76
CA GLY A 334 -21.46 5.60 -24.81
C GLY A 334 -20.40 4.99 -23.89
N LEU A 335 -20.82 4.13 -22.94
CA LEU A 335 -19.91 3.39 -22.07
C LEU A 335 -19.36 2.15 -22.81
N ARG A 336 -18.06 2.14 -23.09
CA ARG A 336 -17.36 0.97 -23.63
C ARG A 336 -16.97 0.02 -22.50
N ILE A 337 -17.21 -1.27 -22.70
CA ILE A 337 -16.82 -2.31 -21.74
C ILE A 337 -15.82 -3.24 -22.43
N GLU A 338 -14.67 -3.41 -21.80
CA GLU A 338 -13.58 -4.28 -22.25
C GLU A 338 -13.34 -5.34 -21.18
N MET A 339 -13.40 -6.61 -21.57
CA MET A 339 -13.10 -7.73 -20.68
C MET A 339 -11.87 -8.45 -21.20
N ARG A 340 -10.94 -8.79 -20.30
CA ARG A 340 -9.71 -9.49 -20.65
C ARG A 340 -9.37 -10.54 -19.61
N MET A 341 -9.34 -11.79 -20.04
CA MET A 341 -8.80 -12.89 -19.24
C MET A 341 -7.27 -12.75 -19.14
N LEU A 342 -6.75 -12.93 -17.94
CA LEU A 342 -5.33 -13.06 -17.63
C LEU A 342 -5.03 -14.53 -17.38
N ARG A 343 -3.77 -14.93 -17.60
CA ARG A 343 -3.31 -16.26 -17.19
C ARG A 343 -2.80 -16.18 -15.75
N GLY A 344 -3.12 -17.17 -14.92
CA GLY A 344 -2.66 -17.19 -13.51
C GLY A 344 -1.16 -17.48 -13.37
N ASP A 345 -0.56 -18.18 -14.34
CA ASP A 345 0.86 -18.56 -14.33
C ASP A 345 1.84 -17.38 -14.41
N ILE A 346 1.38 -16.24 -14.94
CA ILE A 346 2.17 -15.00 -15.02
C ILE A 346 2.05 -14.12 -13.75
N ILE A 347 1.19 -14.49 -12.79
CA ILE A 347 0.96 -13.73 -11.57
C ILE A 347 1.72 -14.41 -10.41
N ASN A 348 2.97 -14.01 -10.16
CA ASN A 348 3.77 -14.62 -9.08
C ASN A 348 3.61 -13.90 -7.73
N SER A 349 3.12 -12.67 -7.75
CA SER A 349 2.95 -11.81 -6.58
C SER A 349 1.81 -10.81 -6.79
N HIS A 350 1.37 -10.14 -5.73
CA HIS A 350 0.46 -9.01 -5.84
C HIS A 350 1.07 -7.84 -6.65
N GLY A 351 2.41 -7.73 -6.74
CA GLY A 351 3.08 -6.77 -7.64
C GLY A 351 2.90 -7.10 -9.12
N ASP A 352 2.93 -8.39 -9.49
CA ASP A 352 2.60 -8.81 -10.86
C ASP A 352 1.11 -8.57 -11.16
N ALA A 353 0.23 -8.76 -10.17
CA ALA A 353 -1.17 -8.41 -10.29
C ALA A 353 -1.35 -6.92 -10.62
N ILE A 354 -0.72 -6.00 -9.86
CA ILE A 354 -0.74 -4.55 -10.13
C ILE A 354 -0.32 -4.27 -11.58
N TYR A 355 0.80 -4.85 -12.01
CA TYR A 355 1.36 -4.66 -13.35
C TYR A 355 0.41 -5.13 -14.46
N HIS A 356 -0.09 -6.36 -14.37
CA HIS A 356 -0.94 -6.97 -15.40
C HIS A 356 -2.37 -6.41 -15.42
N LEU A 357 -2.89 -5.96 -14.28
CA LEU A 357 -4.14 -5.21 -14.18
C LEU A 357 -4.02 -3.79 -14.76
N GLY A 358 -2.79 -3.27 -14.89
CA GLY A 358 -2.52 -1.94 -15.46
C GLY A 358 -2.77 -0.81 -14.46
N LEU A 359 -2.41 -1.04 -13.19
CA LEU A 359 -2.62 -0.16 -12.05
C LEU A 359 -1.37 0.66 -11.68
N ASN A 360 -0.46 0.87 -12.63
CA ASN A 360 0.93 1.32 -12.40
C ASN A 360 1.09 2.77 -11.91
N HIS A 361 0.01 3.50 -11.66
CA HIS A 361 0.06 4.91 -11.26
C HIS A 361 -0.63 5.13 -9.91
N GLY A 362 0.15 5.54 -8.91
CA GLY A 362 -0.32 6.01 -7.60
C GLY A 362 -0.68 4.92 -6.59
N VAL A 363 -0.92 3.68 -7.03
CA VAL A 363 -1.26 2.54 -6.14
C VAL A 363 -0.15 2.22 -5.16
N ILE A 364 1.09 2.24 -5.65
CA ILE A 364 2.31 2.02 -4.89
C ILE A 364 3.43 2.80 -5.60
N ASP A 365 4.48 3.18 -4.89
CA ASP A 365 5.67 3.77 -5.46
C ASP A 365 6.33 2.81 -6.49
N PRO A 366 6.80 3.32 -7.64
CA PRO A 366 7.41 2.49 -8.68
C PRO A 366 8.60 1.64 -8.21
N VAL A 367 9.41 2.15 -7.28
CA VAL A 367 10.55 1.41 -6.71
C VAL A 367 10.03 0.21 -5.94
N SER A 368 9.03 0.42 -5.10
CA SER A 368 8.41 -0.63 -4.28
C SER A 368 7.68 -1.67 -5.13
N LEU A 369 7.00 -1.25 -6.22
CA LEU A 369 6.42 -2.18 -7.19
C LEU A 369 7.48 -3.08 -7.84
N TRP A 370 8.60 -2.49 -8.24
CA TRP A 370 9.70 -3.24 -8.83
C TRP A 370 10.28 -4.26 -7.84
N GLN A 371 10.47 -3.87 -6.58
CA GLN A 371 10.97 -4.75 -5.51
C GLN A 371 10.05 -5.96 -5.32
N ILE A 372 8.74 -5.75 -5.14
CA ILE A 372 7.75 -6.83 -4.97
C ILE A 372 7.81 -7.82 -6.13
N ARG A 373 7.86 -7.31 -7.37
CA ARG A 373 7.90 -8.16 -8.56
C ARG A 373 9.19 -8.98 -8.64
N LYS A 374 10.33 -8.38 -8.27
CA LYS A 374 11.61 -9.10 -8.20
C LYS A 374 11.58 -10.21 -7.16
N GLU A 375 11.02 -9.94 -5.98
CA GLU A 375 10.85 -10.94 -4.92
C GLU A 375 9.92 -12.08 -5.34
N GLY A 376 8.85 -11.80 -6.09
CA GLY A 376 7.95 -12.81 -6.63
C GLY A 376 8.56 -13.74 -7.68
N ILE A 377 9.59 -13.29 -8.41
CA ILE A 377 10.32 -14.10 -9.41
C ILE A 377 11.34 -15.03 -8.73
N GLY A 378 11.87 -14.62 -7.57
CA GLY A 378 12.71 -15.48 -6.74
C GLY A 378 11.95 -16.76 -6.41
N ARG A 379 12.61 -17.93 -6.48
CA ARG A 379 12.05 -19.13 -5.85
C ARG A 379 11.73 -18.72 -4.41
N GLY A 380 10.46 -18.81 -4.02
CA GLY A 380 10.06 -18.52 -2.65
C GLY A 380 10.97 -19.26 -1.68
N LEU A 381 11.14 -18.69 -0.49
CA LEU A 381 11.84 -19.32 0.64
C LEU A 381 11.58 -20.85 0.59
N PRO A 382 12.64 -21.68 0.46
CA PRO A 382 12.50 -23.12 0.17
C PRO A 382 11.57 -23.86 1.12
#